data_AF-A0ABD3PC37-F1
#
_entry.id   AF-A0ABD3PC37-F1
#
_cell.length_a   1.000
_cell.length_b   1.000
_cell.length_c   1.000
_cell.angle_alpha   90.00
_cell.angle_beta   90.00
_cell.angle_gamma   90.00
#
_symmetry.space_group_name_H-M   'P 1'
#
loop_
_entity.id
_entity.type
_entity.pdbx_description
1 polymer ?
#
loop_
_entity_poly.entity_id
_entity_poly.type
_entity_poly.pdbx_seq_one_letter_code
_entity_poly.pdbx_strand_id
1 'polypeptide(L)'
;MNPTGKMVPGLTFTIEPMTGEGDSSYVMWPDDWTATTLDEKRSAQFEHTLLITEDGLEALTGKIGTSPVQFWERESEVHRGVWLGSSAGAKERESSALNSLLLGEAKQA
;
A
#
# COMPACT_ATOMS: atom_id res chain seq x y z
N MET A 1 24.07 -0.37 -8.22
CA MET A 1 24.15 -1.61 -7.43
C MET A 1 23.37 -2.69 -8.16
N ASN A 2 23.87 -3.92 -8.23
CA ASN A 2 23.03 -5.06 -8.61
C ASN A 2 22.17 -5.41 -7.39
N PRO A 3 20.83 -5.49 -7.51
CA PRO A 3 20.00 -5.92 -6.39
C PRO A 3 20.41 -7.34 -5.97
N THR A 4 20.74 -7.50 -4.69
CA THR A 4 21.02 -8.81 -4.08
C THR A 4 19.76 -9.33 -3.41
N GLY A 5 19.31 -10.53 -3.80
CA GLY A 5 18.12 -11.18 -3.25
C GLY A 5 17.15 -11.61 -4.34
N LYS A 6 16.56 -12.80 -4.19
CA LYS A 6 15.44 -13.28 -5.02
C LYS A 6 14.24 -13.46 -4.11
N MET A 7 13.07 -13.01 -4.57
CA MET A 7 11.82 -13.33 -3.91
C MET A 7 11.59 -14.84 -3.98
N VAL A 8 11.32 -15.45 -2.82
CA VAL A 8 11.05 -16.88 -2.69
C VAL A 8 9.82 -17.08 -1.81
N PRO A 9 9.01 -18.12 -2.04
CA PRO A 9 7.85 -18.42 -1.19
C PRO A 9 8.22 -18.48 0.29
N GLY A 10 7.37 -17.89 1.14
CA GLY A 10 7.60 -17.75 2.58
C GLY A 10 8.40 -16.51 2.99
N LEU A 11 8.97 -15.76 2.04
CA LEU A 11 9.62 -14.48 2.34
C LEU A 11 8.58 -13.42 2.70
N THR A 12 8.78 -12.75 3.84
CA THR A 12 7.96 -11.61 4.28
C THR A 12 8.82 -10.35 4.38
N PHE A 13 8.37 -9.24 3.78
CA PHE A 13 9.10 -7.96 3.79
C PHE A 13 8.15 -6.77 3.59
N THR A 14 8.64 -5.55 3.77
CA THR A 14 7.88 -4.31 3.58
C THR A 14 8.20 -3.66 2.24
N ILE A 15 7.20 -3.00 1.66
CA ILE A 15 7.41 -1.96 0.65
C ILE A 15 6.83 -0.67 1.23
N GLU A 16 7.69 0.32 1.49
CA GLU A 16 7.36 1.51 2.30
C GLU A 16 7.86 2.85 1.69
N PRO A 17 7.56 3.15 0.42
CA PRO A 17 8.13 4.32 -0.26
C PRO A 17 7.70 5.63 0.40
N MET A 18 8.69 6.49 0.66
CA MET A 18 8.50 7.89 1.02
C MET A 18 8.72 8.75 -0.23
N THR A 19 7.69 9.49 -0.66
CA THR A 19 7.78 10.40 -1.81
C THR A 19 7.66 11.84 -1.34
N GLY A 20 8.46 12.74 -1.90
CA GLY A 20 8.41 14.18 -1.62
C GLY A 20 8.06 14.99 -2.87
N GLU A 21 7.50 16.19 -2.67
CA GLU A 21 7.29 17.17 -3.75
C GLU A 21 8.59 17.81 -4.24
N GLY A 22 9.64 17.73 -3.42
CA GLY A 22 10.91 18.40 -3.59
C GLY A 22 12.08 17.44 -3.78
N ASP A 23 13.24 17.86 -3.28
CA ASP A 23 14.45 17.04 -3.29
C ASP A 23 14.37 15.91 -2.25
N SER A 24 15.14 14.84 -2.47
CA SER A 24 15.21 13.68 -1.58
C SER A 24 16.05 13.89 -0.32
N SER A 25 16.70 15.05 -0.16
CA SER A 25 17.48 15.38 1.03
C SER A 25 16.58 15.57 2.26
N TYR A 26 17.04 15.08 3.42
CA TYR A 26 16.33 15.17 4.69
C TYR A 26 17.24 15.70 5.81
N VAL A 27 16.60 16.15 6.89
CA VAL A 27 17.24 16.51 8.15
C VAL A 27 16.53 15.80 9.30
N MET A 28 17.30 15.39 10.32
CA MET A 28 16.76 14.88 11.57
C MET A 28 16.56 16.02 12.56
N TRP A 29 15.41 16.07 13.21
CA TRP A 29 15.17 17.01 14.30
C TRP A 29 15.99 16.63 15.55
N PRO A 30 16.17 17.56 16.50
CA PRO A 30 16.90 17.30 17.74
C PRO A 30 16.25 16.25 18.68
N ASP A 31 15.09 15.72 18.31
CA ASP A 31 14.40 14.65 19.05
C ASP A 31 14.92 13.25 18.67
N ASP A 32 15.85 13.14 17.73
CA ASP A 32 16.43 11.90 17.19
C ASP A 32 15.42 10.96 16.50
N TRP A 33 14.22 11.44 16.15
CA TRP A 33 13.16 10.63 15.52
C TRP A 33 12.55 11.27 14.29
N THR A 34 12.26 12.57 14.35
CA THR A 34 11.51 13.23 13.28
C THR A 34 12.44 13.53 12.11
N ALA A 35 12.23 12.82 11.01
CA ALA A 35 12.87 13.12 9.72
C ALA A 35 11.98 14.08 8.93
N THR A 36 12.51 15.24 8.55
CA THR A 36 11.82 16.20 7.68
C THR A 36 12.59 16.43 6.39
N THR A 37 11.87 16.77 5.31
CA THR A 37 12.50 17.23 4.06
C THR A 37 13.35 18.47 4.32
N LEU A 38 14.51 18.55 3.69
CA LEU A 38 15.40 19.71 3.85
C LEU A 38 14.78 20.99 3.26
N ASP A 39 13.93 20.85 2.24
CA ASP A 39 13.24 21.96 1.59
C ASP A 39 11.85 22.26 2.17
N GLU A 40 11.50 21.62 3.29
CA GLU A 40 10.26 21.80 4.05
C GLU A 40 8.95 21.52 3.27
N LYS A 41 9.05 20.95 2.06
CA LYS A 41 7.87 20.57 1.29
C LYS A 41 7.24 19.27 1.78
N ARG A 42 6.02 19.00 1.32
CA ARG A 42 5.26 17.82 1.71
C ARG A 42 5.96 16.54 1.29
N SER A 43 5.84 15.54 2.15
CA SER A 43 6.12 14.15 1.84
C SER A 43 4.91 13.29 2.20
N ALA A 44 4.76 12.16 1.51
CA ALA A 44 3.76 11.14 1.78
C ALA A 44 4.41 9.76 1.76
N GLN A 45 3.87 8.85 2.58
CA GLN A 45 4.31 7.46 2.68
C GLN A 45 3.11 6.53 2.70
N PHE A 46 3.28 5.36 2.10
CA PHE A 46 2.41 4.19 2.28
C PHE A 46 3.27 2.97 2.54
N GLU A 47 2.74 2.00 3.29
CA GLU A 47 3.46 0.77 3.61
C GLU A 47 2.53 -0.44 3.56
N HIS A 48 3.03 -1.51 2.95
CA HIS A 48 2.48 -2.85 3.15
C HIS A 48 3.56 -3.85 3.55
N THR A 49 3.19 -4.75 4.47
CA THR A 49 3.92 -6.00 4.69
C THR A 49 3.39 -7.05 3.73
N LEU A 50 4.29 -7.65 2.94
CA LEU A 50 3.98 -8.59 1.88
C LEU A 50 4.58 -9.96 2.19
N LEU A 51 3.82 -11.02 1.95
CA LEU A 51 4.25 -12.41 1.96
C LEU A 51 4.33 -12.93 0.52
N ILE A 52 5.48 -13.45 0.11
CA ILE A 52 5.62 -14.13 -1.18
C ILE A 52 5.03 -15.54 -1.08
N THR A 53 4.17 -15.90 -2.04
CA THR A 53 3.59 -17.24 -2.19
C THR A 53 4.18 -17.95 -3.41
N GLU A 54 3.85 -19.23 -3.59
CA GLU A 54 4.27 -20.03 -4.76
C GLU A 54 3.81 -19.42 -6.11
N ASP A 55 2.71 -18.67 -6.10
CA ASP A 55 1.99 -18.17 -7.28
C ASP A 55 1.85 -16.64 -7.33
N GLY A 56 2.44 -15.90 -6.38
CA GLY A 56 2.30 -14.46 -6.29
C GLY A 56 2.71 -13.91 -4.93
N LEU A 57 1.89 -13.00 -4.39
CA LEU A 57 2.07 -12.45 -3.05
C LEU A 57 0.74 -12.19 -2.36
N GLU A 58 0.77 -12.12 -1.04
CA GLU A 58 -0.31 -11.64 -0.18
C GLU A 58 0.10 -10.35 0.55
N ALA A 59 -0.75 -9.33 0.52
CA ALA A 59 -0.61 -8.12 1.31
C ALA A 59 -1.20 -8.35 2.71
N LEU A 60 -0.34 -8.65 3.68
CA LEU A 60 -0.76 -9.00 5.05
C LEU A 60 -1.41 -7.83 5.79
N THR A 61 -1.06 -6.60 5.40
CA THR A 61 -1.65 -5.36 5.92
C THR A 61 -2.58 -4.68 4.91
N GLY A 62 -3.08 -5.44 3.92
CA GLY A 62 -4.08 -4.98 2.96
C GLY A 62 -5.36 -4.48 3.64
N LYS A 63 -6.08 -3.58 2.97
CA LYS A 63 -7.36 -3.08 3.46
C LYS A 63 -8.37 -4.22 3.63
N ILE A 64 -9.27 -4.08 4.59
CA ILE A 64 -10.41 -4.99 4.80
C ILE A 64 -11.72 -4.21 4.77
N GLY A 65 -12.86 -4.91 4.82
CA GLY A 65 -14.18 -4.28 4.70
C GLY A 65 -14.53 -3.25 5.79
N THR A 66 -13.82 -3.27 6.92
CA THR A 66 -13.97 -2.29 8.00
C THR A 66 -12.93 -1.17 7.95
N SER A 67 -12.00 -1.20 6.99
CA SER A 67 -11.02 -0.13 6.83
C SER A 67 -11.70 1.17 6.35
N PRO A 68 -11.32 2.33 6.89
CA PRO A 68 -11.83 3.62 6.40
C PRO A 68 -11.56 3.81 4.90
N VAL A 69 -12.48 4.50 4.24
CA VAL A 69 -12.28 4.95 2.86
C VAL A 69 -11.46 6.23 2.88
N GLN A 70 -10.31 6.21 2.22
CA GLN A 70 -9.44 7.37 2.08
C GLN A 70 -9.97 8.31 1.00
N PHE A 71 -9.66 9.60 1.15
CA PHE A 71 -10.26 10.64 0.32
C PHE A 71 -9.95 10.49 -1.18
N TRP A 72 -8.82 9.88 -1.55
CA TRP A 72 -8.41 9.70 -2.95
C TRP A 72 -8.99 8.44 -3.62
N GLU A 73 -9.51 7.47 -2.86
CA GLU A 73 -9.91 6.17 -3.43
C GLU A 73 -11.10 6.28 -4.38
N ARG A 74 -11.94 7.30 -4.22
CA ARG A 74 -13.09 7.50 -5.10
C ARG A 74 -12.72 8.02 -6.48
N GLU A 75 -11.54 8.60 -6.64
CA GLU A 75 -11.11 9.25 -7.89
C GLU A 75 -9.85 8.60 -8.47
N SER A 76 -9.25 7.63 -7.77
CA SER A 76 -8.04 6.93 -8.20
C SER A 76 -8.27 6.14 -9.50
N GLU A 77 -7.45 6.40 -10.52
CA GLU A 77 -7.47 5.69 -11.81
C GLU A 77 -6.70 4.36 -11.78
N VAL A 78 -5.87 4.14 -10.76
CA VAL A 78 -4.93 3.01 -10.70
C VAL A 78 -5.47 1.86 -9.87
N HIS A 79 -5.99 2.17 -8.67
CA HIS A 79 -6.56 1.16 -7.78
C HIS A 79 -7.58 1.79 -6.83
N ARG A 80 -8.72 1.10 -6.64
CA ARG A 80 -9.83 1.53 -5.77
C ARG A 80 -10.34 0.32 -4.99
N GLY A 81 -10.60 0.50 -3.69
CA GLY A 81 -11.17 -0.53 -2.83
C GLY A 81 -10.13 -1.36 -2.07
N VAL A 82 -10.46 -2.63 -1.85
CA VAL A 82 -9.64 -3.64 -1.19
C VAL A 82 -8.77 -4.34 -2.22
N TRP A 83 -7.47 -4.42 -1.91
CA TRP A 83 -6.50 -5.28 -2.58
C TRP A 83 -5.73 -6.06 -1.55
N LEU A 84 -5.63 -7.37 -1.78
CA LEU A 84 -4.99 -8.30 -0.84
C LEU A 84 -3.77 -9.00 -1.44
N GLY A 85 -3.38 -8.67 -2.68
CA GLY A 85 -2.22 -9.28 -3.33
C GLY A 85 -2.52 -9.83 -4.72
N SER A 86 -1.60 -10.65 -5.23
CA SER A 86 -1.66 -11.22 -6.59
C SER A 86 -1.82 -12.74 -6.62
N SER A 87 -1.63 -13.42 -5.48
CA SER A 87 -1.84 -14.87 -5.35
C SER A 87 -3.30 -15.26 -5.60
N ALA A 88 -3.54 -16.53 -5.92
CA ALA A 88 -4.90 -17.05 -6.08
C ALA A 88 -5.72 -16.88 -4.78
N GLY A 89 -5.11 -17.17 -3.63
CA GLY A 89 -5.77 -17.03 -2.33
C GLY A 89 -6.11 -15.58 -1.97
N ALA A 90 -5.25 -14.63 -2.32
CA ALA A 90 -5.53 -13.20 -2.14
C ALA A 90 -6.73 -12.76 -3.01
N LYS A 91 -6.74 -13.16 -4.28
CA LYS A 91 -7.83 -12.82 -5.22
C LYS A 91 -9.17 -13.45 -4.84
N GLU A 92 -9.17 -14.64 -4.24
CA GLU A 92 -10.41 -15.28 -3.75
C GLU A 92 -11.01 -14.51 -2.56
N ARG A 93 -10.16 -13.97 -1.68
CA ARG A 93 -10.60 -13.17 -0.53
C ARG A 93 -10.93 -11.73 -0.89
N GLU A 94 -10.40 -11.23 -2.00
CA GLU A 94 -10.79 -9.94 -2.57
C GLU A 94 -12.23 -10.04 -3.10
N SER A 95 -13.12 -9.18 -2.59
CA SER A 95 -14.54 -9.21 -2.96
C SER A 95 -14.91 -8.00 -3.79
N SER A 96 -15.26 -8.22 -5.06
CA SER A 96 -15.77 -7.16 -5.94
C SER A 96 -17.07 -6.52 -5.41
N ALA A 97 -17.91 -7.29 -4.71
CA ALA A 97 -19.12 -6.77 -4.07
C ALA A 97 -18.78 -5.84 -2.89
N LEU A 98 -17.77 -6.19 -2.10
CA LEU A 98 -17.26 -5.32 -1.03
C LEU A 98 -16.66 -4.04 -1.60
N ASN A 99 -15.87 -4.14 -2.67
CA ASN A 99 -15.29 -2.97 -3.34
C ASN A 99 -16.38 -2.02 -3.85
N SER A 100 -17.42 -2.55 -4.49
CA SER A 100 -18.57 -1.76 -4.94
C SER A 100 -19.30 -1.07 -3.78
N LEU A 101 -19.50 -1.75 -2.65
CA LEU A 101 -20.12 -1.18 -1.46
C LEU A 101 -19.27 -0.05 -0.85
N LEU A 102 -17.97 -0.29 -0.64
CA LEU A 102 -17.05 0.69 -0.06
C LEU A 102 -16.94 1.96 -0.92
N LEU A 103 -16.96 1.79 -2.24
CA LEU A 103 -16.86 2.89 -3.20
C LEU A 103 -18.20 3.57 -3.48
N GLY A 104 -19.31 3.07 -2.93
CA GLY A 104 -20.65 3.64 -3.13
C GLY A 104 -21.21 3.39 -4.54
N GLU A 105 -20.71 2.38 -5.24
CA GLU A 105 -21.09 2.02 -6.62
C GLU A 105 -22.13 0.89 -6.68
N ALA A 106 -22.61 0.41 -5.52
CA ALA A 106 -23.60 -0.64 -5.45
C ALA A 106 -24.90 -0.21 -6.14
N LYS A 107 -25.22 -0.85 -7.26
CA LYS A 107 -26.51 -0.66 -7.95
C LYS A 107 -27.64 -1.00 -6.97
N GLN A 108 -28.57 -0.07 -6.78
CA GLN A 108 -29.85 -0.40 -6.16
C GLN A 108 -30.51 -1.50 -6.98
N ALA A 109 -30.80 -2.63 -6.33
CA ALA A 109 -31.58 -3.72 -6.92
C ALA A 109 -33.05 -3.32 -7.06
#